data_AF-A0A1Y5MVN2-F1
#
_entry.id   AF-A0A1Y5MVN2-F1
#
_cell.length_a   1.000
_cell.length_b   1.000
_cell.length_c   1.000
_cell.angle_alpha   90.00
_cell.angle_beta   90.00
_cell.angle_gamma   90.00
#
_symmetry.space_group_name_H-M   'P 1'
#
loop_
_entity.id
_entity.type
_entity.pdbx_description
1 polymer ?
#
loop_
_entity_poly.entity_id
_entity_poly.type
_entity_poly.pdbx_seq_one_letter_code
_entity_poly.pdbx_strand_id
1 'polypeptide(L)'
;MPLLNRYNATKKERIDMVKKIVVFYFMVLAFMAHNAYAKDINLTGFYKNEPCNISIEITKNTNKAKYFYKIVDNNQTKSQGYISSIKSNGEGGFYIKFKKIDGMYENDSIVIQNYGNSMNEYSHFEDCDSKYLKFDK
;
A
#
# COMPACT_ATOMS: atom_id res chain seq x y z
N MET A 1 -60.84 -20.02 -22.81
CA MET A 1 -59.43 -20.40 -23.03
C MET A 1 -58.42 -19.26 -23.31
N PRO A 2 -58.74 -18.13 -23.99
CA PRO A 2 -57.70 -17.14 -24.35
C PRO A 2 -57.15 -16.29 -23.18
N LEU A 3 -57.96 -16.07 -22.13
CA LEU A 3 -57.55 -15.30 -20.95
C LEU A 3 -56.50 -16.01 -20.09
N LEU A 4 -56.59 -17.34 -19.95
CA LEU A 4 -55.63 -18.13 -19.18
C LEU A 4 -54.24 -18.16 -19.85
N ASN A 5 -54.22 -18.21 -21.19
CA ASN A 5 -52.97 -18.17 -21.96
C ASN A 5 -52.28 -16.80 -21.88
N ARG A 6 -53.06 -15.71 -21.91
CA ARG A 6 -52.52 -14.35 -21.69
C ARG A 6 -51.98 -14.18 -20.27
N TYR A 7 -52.71 -14.64 -19.24
CA TYR A 7 -52.25 -14.59 -17.86
C TYR A 7 -50.92 -15.35 -17.66
N ASN A 8 -50.81 -16.55 -18.21
CA ASN A 8 -49.59 -17.37 -18.13
C ASN A 8 -48.41 -16.73 -18.87
N ALA A 9 -48.64 -16.09 -20.04
CA ALA A 9 -47.61 -15.37 -20.78
C ALA A 9 -47.10 -14.14 -19.99
N THR A 10 -47.99 -13.31 -19.46
CA THR A 10 -47.61 -12.15 -18.63
C THR A 10 -46.91 -12.56 -17.33
N LYS A 11 -47.32 -13.67 -16.72
CA LYS A 11 -46.65 -14.24 -15.55
C LYS A 11 -45.24 -14.74 -15.89
N LYS A 12 -45.05 -15.38 -17.05
CA LYS A 12 -43.74 -15.84 -17.55
C LYS A 12 -42.81 -14.65 -17.84
N GLU A 13 -43.30 -13.61 -18.53
CA GLU A 13 -42.53 -12.40 -18.79
C GLU A 13 -42.10 -11.69 -17.50
N ARG A 14 -42.99 -11.62 -16.50
CA ARG A 14 -42.65 -11.07 -15.18
C ARG A 14 -41.56 -11.90 -14.50
N ILE A 15 -41.63 -13.24 -14.56
CA ILE A 15 -40.62 -14.13 -13.96
C ILE A 15 -39.27 -13.96 -14.66
N ASP A 16 -39.24 -13.89 -15.99
CA ASP A 16 -38.00 -13.69 -16.76
C ASP A 16 -37.38 -12.32 -16.50
N MET A 17 -38.20 -11.27 -16.35
CA MET A 17 -37.73 -9.94 -15.95
C MET A 17 -37.12 -9.95 -14.54
N VAL A 18 -37.78 -10.60 -13.57
CA VAL A 18 -37.26 -10.75 -12.20
C VAL A 18 -35.95 -11.53 -12.18
N LYS A 19 -35.83 -12.62 -12.96
CA LYS A 19 -34.57 -13.37 -13.09
C LYS A 19 -33.44 -12.50 -13.61
N LYS A 20 -33.68 -11.69 -14.64
CA LYS A 20 -32.66 -10.77 -15.19
C LYS A 20 -32.21 -9.72 -14.17
N ILE A 21 -33.15 -9.16 -13.40
CA ILE A 21 -32.84 -8.21 -12.33
C ILE A 21 -31.99 -8.87 -11.24
N VAL A 22 -32.32 -10.09 -10.83
CA VAL A 22 -31.57 -10.85 -9.84
C VAL A 22 -30.14 -11.13 -10.33
N VAL A 23 -29.98 -11.58 -11.57
CA VAL A 23 -28.66 -11.83 -12.17
C VAL A 23 -27.83 -10.54 -12.25
N PHE A 24 -28.44 -9.43 -12.68
CA PHE A 24 -27.77 -8.13 -12.74
C PHE A 24 -27.33 -7.67 -11.35
N TYR A 25 -28.19 -7.83 -10.34
CA TYR A 25 -27.87 -7.52 -8.95
C TYR A 25 -26.66 -8.31 -8.44
N PHE A 26 -26.59 -9.62 -8.71
CA PHE A 26 -25.43 -10.44 -8.37
C PHE A 26 -24.15 -10.01 -9.10
N MET A 27 -24.23 -9.62 -10.38
CA MET A 27 -23.06 -9.10 -11.11
C MET A 27 -22.55 -7.78 -10.53
N VAL A 28 -23.45 -6.85 -10.17
CA VAL A 28 -23.07 -5.57 -9.54
C VAL A 28 -22.43 -5.82 -8.18
N LEU A 29 -22.99 -6.72 -7.36
CA LEU A 29 -22.40 -7.10 -6.07
C LEU A 29 -20.98 -7.67 -6.22
N ALA A 30 -20.76 -8.55 -7.20
CA ALA A 30 -19.45 -9.09 -7.49
C ALA A 30 -18.47 -7.99 -7.90
N PHE A 31 -18.87 -7.04 -8.75
CA PHE A 31 -18.02 -5.93 -9.18
C PHE A 31 -17.60 -5.02 -8.01
N MET A 32 -18.50 -4.74 -7.06
CA MET A 32 -18.19 -3.93 -5.88
C MET A 32 -17.24 -4.65 -4.92
N ALA A 33 -17.30 -5.98 -4.82
CA ALA A 33 -16.43 -6.76 -3.92
C ALA A 33 -14.96 -6.79 -4.37
N HIS A 34 -14.67 -6.76 -5.68
CA HIS A 34 -13.28 -6.76 -6.18
C HIS A 34 -12.50 -5.50 -5.79
N ASN A 35 -13.19 -4.36 -5.59
CA ASN A 35 -12.56 -3.08 -5.29
C ASN A 35 -12.21 -2.90 -3.79
N ALA A 36 -12.63 -3.83 -2.91
CA ALA A 36 -12.48 -3.70 -1.47
C ALA A 36 -11.31 -4.51 -0.87
N TYR A 37 -10.44 -5.09 -1.70
CA TYR A 37 -9.27 -5.82 -1.19
C TYR A 37 -8.17 -4.84 -0.77
N ALA A 38 -8.17 -4.47 0.51
CA ALA A 38 -7.02 -3.79 1.12
C ALA A 38 -5.89 -4.81 1.33
N LYS A 39 -4.82 -4.69 0.54
CA LYS A 39 -3.60 -5.49 0.72
C LYS A 39 -2.98 -5.16 2.09
N ASP A 40 -2.84 -6.15 2.96
CA ASP A 40 -2.10 -6.01 4.21
C ASP A 40 -0.62 -5.72 3.92
N ILE A 41 -0.11 -4.65 4.52
CA ILE A 41 1.28 -4.21 4.33
C ILE A 41 2.15 -4.82 5.41
N ASN A 42 3.10 -5.68 5.02
CA ASN A 42 4.09 -6.22 5.93
C ASN A 42 5.43 -5.45 5.83
N LEU A 43 5.51 -4.32 6.52
CA LEU A 43 6.72 -3.49 6.55
C LEU A 43 7.83 -4.04 7.44
N THR A 44 7.55 -5.03 8.29
CA THR A 44 8.53 -5.57 9.22
C THR A 44 9.65 -6.28 8.45
N GLY A 45 10.90 -6.00 8.84
CA GLY A 45 12.07 -6.54 8.16
C GLY A 45 13.33 -5.71 8.41
N PHE A 46 14.43 -6.19 7.83
CA PHE A 46 15.72 -5.52 7.85
C PHE A 46 16.11 -5.18 6.42
N TYR A 47 16.17 -3.90 6.10
CA TYR A 47 16.43 -3.43 4.74
C TYR A 47 17.86 -2.89 4.66
N LYS A 48 18.60 -3.23 3.60
CA LYS A 48 20.00 -2.86 3.42
C LYS A 48 20.21 -2.13 2.10
N ASN A 49 21.04 -1.09 2.16
CA ASN A 49 21.70 -0.53 1.00
C ASN A 49 23.18 -0.93 1.07
N GLU A 50 23.54 -1.99 0.33
CA GLU A 50 24.92 -2.49 0.26
C GLU A 50 25.93 -1.43 -0.24
N PRO A 51 25.63 -0.59 -1.27
CA PRO A 51 26.58 0.40 -1.78
C PRO A 51 27.11 1.38 -0.72
N CYS A 52 26.27 1.76 0.25
CA CYS A 52 26.62 2.76 1.26
C CYS A 52 26.62 2.22 2.70
N ASN A 53 26.45 0.91 2.90
CA ASN A 53 26.43 0.29 4.22
C ASN A 53 25.42 0.92 5.19
N ILE A 54 24.23 1.26 4.69
CA ILE A 54 23.13 1.83 5.47
C ILE A 54 22.07 0.74 5.63
N SER A 55 21.46 0.66 6.81
CA SER A 55 20.37 -0.27 7.07
C SER A 55 19.19 0.36 7.79
N ILE A 56 18.00 -0.19 7.53
CA ILE A 56 16.74 0.21 8.15
C ILE A 56 16.11 -1.03 8.74
N GLU A 57 15.99 -1.08 10.06
CA GLU A 57 15.24 -2.12 10.75
C GLU A 57 13.84 -1.60 11.08
N ILE A 58 12.79 -2.35 10.72
CA ILE A 58 11.41 -2.02 11.03
C ILE A 58 10.80 -3.18 11.82
N THR A 59 10.27 -2.87 13.00
CA THR A 59 9.58 -3.82 13.88
C THR A 59 8.15 -3.37 14.16
N LYS A 60 7.20 -4.30 14.22
CA LYS A 60 5.82 -4.00 14.61
C LYS A 60 5.68 -4.14 16.11
N ASN A 61 5.29 -3.07 16.80
CA ASN A 61 4.94 -3.15 18.22
C ASN A 61 3.53 -3.75 18.33
N THR A 62 3.44 -4.99 18.81
CA THR A 62 2.19 -5.75 18.98
C THR A 62 1.15 -5.03 19.84
N ASN A 63 1.59 -4.18 20.79
CA ASN A 63 0.71 -3.49 21.72
C ASN A 63 0.14 -2.17 21.21
N LYS A 64 0.75 -1.56 20.17
CA LYS A 64 0.38 -0.21 19.71
C LYS A 64 -0.07 -0.15 18.25
N ALA A 65 -0.08 -1.28 17.53
CA ALA A 65 -0.29 -1.34 16.09
C ALA A 65 0.60 -0.36 15.27
N LYS A 66 1.69 0.10 15.86
CA LYS A 66 2.63 1.08 15.29
C LYS A 66 3.94 0.38 14.96
N TYR A 67 4.52 0.80 13.84
CA TYR A 67 5.85 0.37 13.44
C TYR A 67 6.91 1.25 14.11
N PHE A 68 7.91 0.62 14.71
CA PHE A 68 9.12 1.25 15.19
C PHE A 68 10.22 1.02 14.15
N TYR A 69 11.03 2.03 13.89
CA TYR A 69 12.13 1.97 12.93
C TYR A 69 13.45 2.36 13.59
N LYS A 70 14.54 1.82 13.06
CA LYS A 70 15.91 2.19 13.39
C LYS A 70 16.75 2.24 12.11
N ILE A 71 17.32 3.39 11.80
CA ILE A 71 18.24 3.62 10.69
C ILE A 71 19.66 3.64 11.25
N VAL A 72 20.51 2.78 10.71
CA VAL A 72 21.92 2.68 11.04
C VAL A 72 22.73 3.03 9.81
N ASP A 73 23.67 3.95 9.97
CA ASP A 73 24.59 4.45 8.96
C ASP A 73 26.00 4.24 9.50
N ASN A 74 26.84 3.47 8.80
CA ASN A 74 28.21 3.16 9.23
C ASN A 74 28.32 2.66 10.69
N ASN A 75 27.44 1.71 11.07
CA ASN A 75 27.29 1.15 12.42
C ASN A 75 26.85 2.15 13.52
N GLN A 76 26.51 3.38 13.16
CA GLN A 76 25.98 4.38 14.09
C GLN A 76 24.48 4.57 13.89
N THR A 77 23.74 4.70 14.99
CA THR A 77 22.29 4.96 14.89
C THR A 77 22.06 6.41 14.48
N LYS A 78 21.64 6.62 13.22
CA LYS A 78 21.35 7.95 12.66
C LYS A 78 19.99 8.47 13.10
N SER A 79 18.99 7.60 13.10
CA SER A 79 17.60 7.96 13.40
C SER A 79 16.82 6.74 13.87
N GLN A 80 15.96 6.92 14.87
CA GLN A 80 15.05 5.87 15.34
C GLN A 80 13.77 6.49 15.89
N GLY A 81 12.68 5.73 15.90
CA GLY A 81 11.40 6.18 16.44
C GLY A 81 10.22 5.41 15.88
N TYR A 82 9.01 5.93 16.10
CA TYR A 82 7.81 5.39 15.46
C TYR A 82 7.63 6.01 14.08
N ILE A 83 7.20 5.19 13.12
CA ILE A 83 6.78 5.66 11.80
C ILE A 83 5.61 6.63 11.99
N SER A 84 5.73 7.84 11.46
CA SER A 84 4.75 8.92 11.71
C SER A 84 3.56 8.86 10.76
N SER A 85 3.74 8.33 9.55
CA SER A 85 2.68 8.16 8.56
C SER A 85 3.00 7.02 7.59
N ILE A 86 1.96 6.29 7.20
CA ILE A 86 1.97 5.32 6.10
C ILE A 86 0.78 5.66 5.21
N LYS A 87 1.01 5.93 3.93
CA LYS A 87 -0.03 6.30 2.97
C LYS A 87 0.12 5.48 1.70
N SER A 88 -0.97 4.93 1.18
CA SER A 88 -0.95 4.27 -0.14
C SER A 88 -0.61 5.27 -1.24
N ASN A 89 0.16 4.84 -2.24
CA ASN A 89 0.41 5.61 -3.45
C ASN A 89 -0.67 5.38 -4.54
N GLY A 90 -1.63 4.48 -4.31
CA GLY A 90 -2.69 4.12 -5.28
C GLY A 90 -2.31 3.02 -6.28
N GLU A 91 -1.02 2.66 -6.37
CA GLU A 91 -0.47 1.70 -7.34
C GLU A 91 0.11 0.44 -6.66
N GLY A 92 -0.14 0.28 -5.36
CA GLY A 92 0.30 -0.89 -4.58
C GLY A 92 1.57 -0.68 -3.77
N GLY A 93 2.16 0.52 -3.84
CA GLY A 93 3.24 0.99 -2.97
C GLY A 93 2.73 1.91 -1.85
N PHE A 94 3.63 2.24 -0.93
CA PHE A 94 3.31 3.04 0.25
C PHE A 94 4.37 4.09 0.54
N TYR A 95 3.94 5.34 0.75
CA TYR A 95 4.78 6.38 1.31
C TYR A 95 4.90 6.19 2.82
N ILE A 96 6.12 6.15 3.32
CA ILE A 96 6.48 5.93 4.72
C ILE A 96 7.27 7.14 5.20
N LYS A 97 6.91 7.67 6.37
CA LYS A 97 7.63 8.79 6.99
C LYS A 97 8.41 8.40 8.23
N PHE A 98 9.74 8.46 8.13
CA PHE A 98 10.72 8.23 9.19
C PHE A 98 11.15 9.56 9.82
N LYS A 99 10.30 10.15 10.67
CA LYS A 99 10.48 11.52 11.21
C LYS A 99 10.66 12.57 10.10
N LYS A 100 11.91 12.91 9.76
CA LYS A 100 12.32 13.92 8.77
C LYS A 100 12.71 13.31 7.42
N ILE A 101 12.75 11.99 7.31
CA ILE A 101 13.13 11.26 6.11
C ILE A 101 11.87 10.62 5.54
N ASP A 102 11.57 10.88 4.28
CA ASP A 102 10.46 10.26 3.56
C ASP A 102 10.99 9.12 2.69
N GLY A 103 10.24 8.01 2.61
CA GLY A 103 10.59 6.85 1.81
C GLY A 103 9.37 6.24 1.10
N MET A 104 9.62 5.52 0.02
CA MET A 104 8.61 4.78 -0.72
C MET A 104 8.88 3.28 -0.58
N TYR A 105 7.93 2.54 -0.01
CA TYR A 105 7.98 1.08 0.04
C TYR A 105 7.21 0.49 -1.13
N GLU A 106 7.90 -0.34 -1.91
CA GLU A 106 7.35 -1.03 -3.06
C GLU A 106 8.17 -2.31 -3.30
N ASN A 107 7.51 -3.44 -3.59
CA ASN A 107 8.16 -4.71 -3.92
C ASN A 107 9.27 -5.12 -2.93
N ASP A 108 8.94 -5.09 -1.63
CA ASP A 108 9.88 -5.40 -0.53
C ASP A 108 11.17 -4.56 -0.53
N SER A 109 11.14 -3.40 -1.18
CA SER A 109 12.23 -2.43 -1.19
C SER A 109 11.74 -1.11 -0.60
N ILE A 110 12.63 -0.37 0.03
CA ILE A 110 12.39 1.01 0.45
C ILE A 110 13.30 1.91 -0.37
N VAL A 111 12.75 2.94 -1.02
CA VAL A 111 13.52 3.96 -1.73
C VAL A 111 13.45 5.27 -0.96
N ILE A 112 14.62 5.82 -0.61
CA ILE A 112 14.74 7.14 0.04
C ILE A 112 15.50 8.06 -0.90
N GLN A 113 15.01 9.28 -1.06
CA GLN A 113 15.78 10.33 -1.72
C GLN A 113 16.83 10.86 -0.73
N ASN A 114 18.11 10.75 -1.06
CA ASN A 114 19.18 11.23 -0.19
C ASN A 114 19.40 12.74 -0.33
N TYR A 115 19.40 13.22 -1.58
CA TYR A 115 19.66 14.62 -1.89
C TYR A 115 18.42 15.37 -2.32
N GLY A 116 18.28 16.55 -1.75
CA GLY A 116 17.29 17.54 -2.15
C GLY A 116 17.50 18.09 -3.55
N ASN A 117 16.63 19.03 -3.92
CA ASN A 117 16.77 19.81 -5.14
C ASN A 117 17.22 21.24 -4.77
N SER A 118 17.49 22.07 -5.78
CA SER A 118 17.93 23.46 -5.58
C SER A 118 16.97 24.32 -4.75
N MET A 119 15.71 23.91 -4.60
CA MET A 119 14.70 24.63 -3.83
C MET A 119 14.63 24.17 -2.37
N ASN A 120 15.00 22.91 -2.08
CA ASN A 120 15.03 22.32 -0.75
C ASN A 120 16.30 21.47 -0.63
N GLU A 121 17.41 22.10 -0.27
CA GLU A 121 18.68 21.41 -0.13
C GLU A 121 18.71 20.59 1.16
N TYR A 122 18.99 19.30 1.02
CA TYR A 122 19.22 18.39 2.13
C TYR A 122 20.14 17.26 1.67
N SER A 123 20.87 16.69 2.62
CA SER A 123 21.56 15.40 2.50
C SER A 123 21.19 14.60 3.74
N HIS A 124 20.61 13.41 3.56
CA HIS A 124 20.25 12.54 4.68
C HIS A 124 21.43 11.69 5.16
N PHE A 125 22.25 11.24 4.21
CA PHE A 125 23.40 10.37 4.37
C PHE A 125 24.56 11.00 3.60
N GLU A 126 25.36 11.80 4.30
CA GLU A 126 26.47 12.58 3.71
C GLU A 126 27.55 11.69 3.11
N ASP A 127 27.72 10.48 3.64
CA ASP A 127 28.74 9.52 3.20
C ASP A 127 28.32 8.71 1.94
N CYS A 128 27.21 9.08 1.29
CA CYS A 128 26.63 8.32 0.18
C CYS A 128 26.18 9.20 -0.99
N ASP A 129 26.98 9.26 -2.05
CA ASP A 129 26.77 10.15 -3.22
C ASP A 129 25.54 9.83 -4.11
N SER A 130 24.78 8.78 -3.78
CA SER A 130 23.60 8.40 -4.57
C SER A 130 22.38 9.24 -4.22
N LYS A 131 21.77 9.89 -5.23
CA LYS A 131 20.53 10.67 -5.07
C LYS A 131 19.35 9.85 -4.55
N TYR A 132 19.23 8.60 -4.98
CA TYR A 132 18.20 7.69 -4.51
C TYR A 132 18.85 6.44 -3.94
N LEU A 133 18.48 6.10 -2.72
CA LEU A 133 18.97 4.94 -2.00
C LEU A 133 17.87 3.90 -1.98
N LYS A 134 18.13 2.78 -2.65
CA LYS A 134 17.28 1.59 -2.59
C LYS A 134 17.78 0.69 -1.47
N PHE A 135 16.87 0.30 -0.60
CA PHE A 135 17.10 -0.63 0.48
C PHE A 135 16.29 -1.89 0.22
N ASP A 136 16.98 -2.99 -0.08
CA ASP A 136 16.36 -4.29 -0.30
C ASP A 136 16.22 -5.04 1.04
N LYS A 137 15.12 -5.76 1.22
CA LYS A 137 14.80 -6.53 2.43
C LYS A 137 15.60 -7.82 2.58
#